data_AF-A0A9N9J854-F1
#
_entry.id   AF-A0A9N9J854-F1
#
_cell.length_a   1.000
_cell.length_b   1.000
_cell.length_c   1.000
_cell.angle_alpha   90.00
_cell.angle_beta   90.00
_cell.angle_gamma   90.00
#
_symmetry.space_group_name_H-M   'P 1'
#
loop_
_entity.id
_entity.type
_entity.pdbx_description
1 polymer ?
#
loop_
_entity_poly.entity_id
_entity_poly.type
_entity_poly.pdbx_seq_one_letter_code
_entity_poly.pdbx_strand_id
1 'polypeptide(L)' 'MHTFPGEATTYLSVDSLCKEADNSQVHLYPIEFLNSVNVGNLPAHKLSLKVGTPI' A
#
# COMPACT_ATOMS: atom_id res chain seq x y z
N MET A 1 9.85 23.95 -5.93
CA MET A 1 9.16 22.78 -5.33
C MET A 1 7.67 23.02 -5.47
N HIS A 2 6.99 22.36 -6.41
CA HIS A 2 5.53 22.47 -6.53
C HIS A 2 4.90 21.72 -5.35
N THR A 3 4.28 22.44 -4.42
CA THR A 3 3.58 21.86 -3.27
C THR A 3 2.09 21.79 -3.61
N PHE A 4 1.57 20.58 -3.85
CA PHE A 4 0.14 20.38 -4.01
C PHE A 4 -0.58 20.65 -2.67
N PRO A 5 -1.67 21.43 -2.67
CA PRO A 5 -2.48 21.63 -1.48
C PRO A 5 -3.22 20.33 -1.11
N GLY A 6 -3.30 20.02 0.18
CA GLY A 6 -4.02 18.84 0.69
C GLY A 6 -3.14 17.85 1.46
N GLU A 7 -3.80 16.97 2.20
CA GLU A 7 -3.16 15.87 2.94
C GLU A 7 -2.68 14.78 1.96
N ALA A 8 -1.54 14.16 2.29
CA ALA A 8 -1.02 13.05 1.51
C ALA A 8 -1.66 11.74 1.97
N THR A 9 -2.35 11.05 1.07
CA THR A 9 -2.88 9.72 1.35
C THR A 9 -1.83 8.68 1.04
N THR A 10 -1.58 7.78 1.98
CA THR A 10 -0.69 6.64 1.79
C THR A 10 -1.50 5.42 1.41
N TYR A 11 -1.10 4.75 0.33
CA TYR A 11 -1.64 3.49 -0.13
C TYR A 11 -0.54 2.43 -0.08
N LEU A 12 -0.86 1.28 0.48
CA LEU A 12 0.02 0.12 0.54
C LEU A 12 -0.45 -0.93 -0.46
N SER A 13 0.48 -1.74 -0.98
CA SER A 13 0.13 -2.74 -2.01
C SER A 13 -0.87 -3.80 -1.52
N VAL A 14 -0.97 -4.02 -0.21
CA VAL A 14 -1.80 -5.08 0.39
C VAL A 14 -2.99 -4.52 1.18
N ASP A 15 -3.29 -3.23 1.05
CA ASP A 15 -4.49 -2.62 1.63
C ASP A 15 -5.80 -3.20 1.04
N SER A 16 -5.71 -3.86 -0.12
CA SER A 16 -6.83 -4.57 -0.73
C SER A 16 -6.37 -5.94 -1.21
N LEU A 17 -6.86 -6.98 -0.54
CA LEU A 17 -6.65 -8.35 -1.00
C LEU A 17 -7.57 -8.64 -2.19
N CYS A 18 -7.07 -9.38 -3.18
CA CYS A 18 -7.91 -9.82 -4.28
C CYS A 18 -9.06 -10.67 -3.74
N LYS A 19 -10.26 -10.58 -4.33
CA LYS A 19 -11.43 -11.37 -3.89
C LYS A 19 -11.22 -12.88 -3.98
N GLU A 20 -10.22 -13.29 -4.76
CA GLU A 20 -9.77 -14.67 -4.93
C GLU A 20 -8.78 -15.12 -3.86
N ALA A 21 -8.29 -14.21 -3.01
CA ALA A 21 -7.52 -14.59 -1.83
C ALA A 21 -8.43 -15.38 -0.90
N ASP A 22 -8.14 -16.68 -0.77
CA ASP A 22 -8.94 -17.56 0.06
C ASP A 22 -8.96 -17.03 1.49
N ASN A 23 -10.13 -17.06 2.14
CA ASN A 23 -10.30 -16.52 3.50
C ASN A 23 -9.31 -17.15 4.49
N SER A 24 -8.87 -18.39 4.24
CA SER A 24 -7.83 -19.05 5.03
C SER A 24 -6.45 -18.39 4.88
N GLN A 25 -6.10 -17.88 3.69
CA GLN A 25 -4.84 -17.17 3.46
C GLN A 25 -4.81 -15.80 4.15
N VAL A 26 -5.97 -15.13 4.23
CA VAL A 26 -6.12 -13.87 4.98
C VAL A 26 -5.83 -14.06 6.47
N HIS A 27 -6.20 -15.22 7.02
CA HIS A 27 -5.93 -15.59 8.40
C HIS A 27 -4.46 -15.98 8.64
N LEU A 28 -3.80 -16.58 7.65
CA LEU A 28 -2.39 -16.97 7.75
C LEU A 28 -1.44 -15.77 7.61
N TYR A 29 -1.82 -14.77 6.81
CA TYR A 29 -1.02 -13.59 6.56
C TYR A 29 -1.87 -12.32 6.68
N PRO A 30 -1.96 -11.75 7.90
CA PRO A 30 -2.65 -10.50 8.12
C PRO A 30 -2.09 -9.37 7.25
N ILE A 31 -2.95 -8.45 6.81
CA ILE A 31 -2.55 -7.30 5.98
C ILE A 31 -1.46 -6.46 6.63
N GLU A 32 -1.49 -6.29 7.95
CA GLU A 32 -0.47 -5.56 8.72
C GLU A 32 0.91 -6.21 8.59
N PHE A 33 0.96 -7.54 8.65
CA PHE A 33 2.19 -8.29 8.48
C PHE A 33 2.72 -8.10 7.07
N LEU A 34 1.89 -8.32 6.05
CA LEU A 34 2.25 -8.18 4.64
C LEU A 34 2.70 -6.77 4.29
N ASN A 35 2.04 -5.75 4.84
CA ASN A 35 2.40 -4.34 4.70
C ASN A 35 3.72 -3.98 5.41
N SER A 36 4.16 -4.76 6.39
CA SER A 36 5.45 -4.60 7.06
C SER A 36 6.60 -5.37 6.40
N VAL A 37 6.29 -6.31 5.49
CA VAL A 37 7.32 -7.12 4.81
C VAL A 37 8.17 -6.21 3.93
N ASN A 38 9.39 -5.97 4.39
CA ASN A 38 10.40 -5.27 3.62
C ASN A 38 11.24 -6.28 2.85
N VAL A 39 10.88 -6.52 1.60
CA VAL A 39 11.72 -7.30 0.69
C VAL A 39 12.83 -6.36 0.25
N GLY A 40 14.00 -6.43 0.89
CA GLY A 40 15.09 -5.43 0.82
C GLY A 40 15.61 -5.05 -0.58
N ASN A 41 15.09 -5.66 -1.64
CA ASN A 41 15.47 -5.48 -3.03
C ASN A 41 14.31 -4.92 -3.89
N LEU A 42 13.10 -4.82 -3.33
CA LEU A 42 11.93 -4.28 -4.00
C LEU A 42 11.69 -2.85 -3.52
N PRO A 43 11.18 -1.96 -4.38
CA PRO A 43 10.72 -0.64 -3.95
C PRO A 43 9.68 -0.82 -2.85
N ALA A 44 9.70 0.08 -1.87
CA ALA A 44 8.70 0.08 -0.81
C ALA A 44 7.31 0.01 -1.43
N HIS A 45 6.51 -0.94 -0.96
CA HIS A 45 5.12 -1.16 -1.38
C HIS A 45 4.19 -0.06 -0.85
N LYS A 46 4.62 1.20 -0.95
CA LYS A 46 4.01 2.38 -0.36
C LYS A 46 3.99 3.50 -1.38
N LEU A 47 2.78 3.95 -1.71
CA LEU A 47 2.55 5.09 -2.58
C LEU A 47 1.90 6.22 -1.78
N SER A 48 2.55 7.36 -1.67
CA SER A 48 1.99 8.55 -1.01
C SER A 48 1.63 9.61 -2.04
N LEU A 49 0.33 9.88 -2.21
CA LEU A 49 -0.21 10.79 -3.22
C LEU A 49 -0.90 11.99 -2.59
N LYS A 50 -0.81 13.14 -3.27
CA LYS A 50 -1.59 14.34 -2.97
C LYS A 50 -2.56 14.63 -4.11
N VAL A 51 -3.73 15.19 -3.78
CA VAL A 51 -4.72 15.62 -4.77
C VAL A 51 -4.08 16.62 -5.75
N GLY A 52 -4.21 16.35 -7.05
CA GLY A 52 -3.64 17.17 -8.11
C GLY A 52 -2.24 16.75 -8.58
N THR A 53 -1.62 15.75 -7.95
CA THR A 53 -0.36 15.17 -8.45
C THR A 53 -0.63 14.36 -9.71
N PRO A 54 0.11 14.56 -10.82
CA PRO A 54 0.00 13.70 -11.99
C PRO A 54 0.43 12.26 -11.67
N ILE A 55 -0.26 11.30 -12.26
CA ILE A 55 -0.01 9.84 -12.13
C ILE A 55 0.72 9.31 -13.37
#